data_AF-A0A410JSY1-F1
#
_entry.id   AF-A0A410JSY1-F1
#
_cell.length_a   1.000
_cell.length_b   1.000
_cell.length_c   1.000
_cell.angle_alpha   90.00
_cell.angle_beta   90.00
_cell.angle_gamma   90.00
#
_symmetry.space_group_name_H-M   'P 1'
#
loop_
_entity.id
_entity.type
_entity.pdbx_description
1 polymer ?
#
loop_
_entity_poly.entity_id
_entity_poly.type
_entity_poly.pdbx_seq_one_letter_code
_entity_poly.pdbx_strand_id
1 'polypeptide(L)'
;MVLSFFTIIGCLLLAYGLMIVLGFIFKATAFISLLGLAFLVKGGQVSASQWWAAAIQLPFLLLEFALIFTEGWGGLAWALLVQVLVSVIIFNLQRIKANRH
;
A
#
# COMPACT_ATOMS: atom_id res chain seq x y z
N MET A 1 38.22 22.05 -23.78
CA MET A 1 38.27 22.15 -22.30
C MET A 1 36.97 22.68 -21.71
N VAL A 2 36.48 23.85 -22.13
CA VAL A 2 35.25 24.46 -21.58
C VAL A 2 34.00 23.57 -21.76
N LEU A 3 33.81 22.98 -22.95
CA LEU A 3 32.67 22.08 -23.20
C LEU A 3 32.68 20.86 -22.28
N SER A 4 33.83 20.20 -22.12
CA SER A 4 34.00 19.04 -21.24
C SER A 4 33.69 19.38 -19.77
N PHE A 5 34.05 20.58 -19.32
CA PHE A 5 33.74 21.07 -17.98
C PHE A 5 32.23 21.23 -17.76
N PHE A 6 31.52 21.84 -18.71
CA PHE A 6 30.05 21.94 -18.65
C PHE A 6 29.35 20.58 -18.71
N THR A 7 29.84 19.63 -19.51
CA THR A 7 29.28 18.28 -19.56
C THR A 7 29.39 17.57 -18.21
N ILE A 8 30.55 17.68 -17.54
CA ILE A 8 30.76 17.08 -16.21
C ILE A 8 29.80 17.69 -15.17
N ILE A 9 29.66 19.02 -15.15
CA ILE A 9 28.72 19.71 -14.25
C ILE A 9 27.27 19.30 -14.54
N GLY A 10 26.88 19.23 -15.82
CA GLY A 10 25.55 18.79 -16.22
C GLY A 10 25.23 17.37 -15.76
N CYS A 11 26.17 16.44 -15.92
CA CYS A 11 26.02 15.07 -15.43
C CYS A 11 25.91 15.01 -13.90
N LEU A 12 26.67 15.82 -13.16
CA LEU A 12 26.60 15.89 -11.69
C LEU A 12 25.24 16.42 -11.22
N LEU A 13 24.70 17.45 -11.88
CA LEU A 13 23.38 18.00 -11.57
C LEU A 13 22.26 16.99 -11.86
N LEU A 14 22.34 16.27 -12.98
CA LEU A 14 21.39 15.21 -13.33
C LEU A 14 21.43 14.07 -12.31
N ALA A 15 22.62 13.62 -11.93
CA ALA A 15 22.79 12.58 -10.91
C ALA A 15 22.22 13.02 -9.55
N TYR A 16 22.46 14.27 -9.16
CA TYR A 16 21.90 14.83 -7.93
C TYR A 16 20.37 14.89 -7.96
N GLY A 17 19.79 15.36 -9.07
CA GLY A 17 18.34 15.36 -9.28
C GLY A 17 17.74 13.96 -9.20
N LEU A 18 18.39 12.97 -9.82
CA LEU A 18 17.97 11.56 -9.76
C LEU A 18 17.98 11.03 -8.31
N MET A 19 19.02 11.33 -7.54
CA MET A 19 19.09 10.92 -6.13
C MET A 19 17.96 11.50 -5.28
N ILE A 20 17.59 12.77 -5.50
CA ILE A 20 16.45 13.38 -4.79
C ILE A 20 15.15 12.64 -5.11
N VAL A 21 14.89 12.37 -6.39
CA VAL A 21 13.68 11.67 -6.84
C VAL A 21 13.61 10.26 -6.25
N LEU A 22 14.73 9.51 -6.32
CA LEU A 22 14.82 8.18 -5.72
C LEU A 22 14.59 8.22 -4.20
N GLY A 23 15.17 9.19 -3.51
CA GLY A 23 14.96 9.40 -2.08
C GLY A 23 13.50 9.68 -1.72
N PHE A 24 12.80 10.47 -2.55
CA PHE A 24 11.36 10.74 -2.37
C PHE A 24 10.52 9.48 -2.60
N ILE A 25 10.76 8.75 -3.69
CA ILE A 25 10.05 7.50 -4.01
C ILE A 25 10.22 6.49 -2.87
N PHE A 26 11.45 6.33 -2.36
CA PHE A 26 11.71 5.43 -1.25
C PHE A 26 10.92 5.81 0.00
N LYS A 27 10.95 7.09 0.40
CA LYS A 27 10.19 7.59 1.56
C LYS A 27 8.68 7.40 1.39
N ALA A 28 8.15 7.72 0.22
CA ALA A 28 6.73 7.56 -0.08
C ALA A 28 6.31 6.09 -0.03
N THR A 29 7.09 5.20 -0.64
CA THR A 29 6.82 3.76 -0.67
C THR A 29 6.87 3.16 0.74
N ALA A 30 7.86 3.53 1.55
CA ALA A 30 7.98 3.08 2.94
C ALA A 30 6.78 3.55 3.78
N PHE A 31 6.37 4.82 3.62
CA PHE A 31 5.23 5.38 4.34
C PHE A 31 3.91 4.69 3.97
N ILE A 32 3.65 4.50 2.67
CA ILE A 32 2.44 3.82 2.18
C ILE A 32 2.42 2.36 2.66
N SER A 33 3.56 1.67 2.61
CA SER A 33 3.68 0.29 3.10
C SER A 33 3.37 0.17 4.59
N LEU A 34 3.93 1.09 5.40
CA LEU A 34 3.67 1.14 6.85
C LEU A 34 2.21 1.42 7.16
N LEU A 35 1.59 2.39 6.47
CA LEU A 35 0.17 2.68 6.62
C LEU A 35 -0.70 1.49 6.22
N GLY A 36 -0.41 0.87 5.06
CA GLY A 36 -1.10 -0.33 4.59
C GLY A 36 -1.05 -1.45 5.63
N LEU A 37 0.14 -1.77 6.15
CA LEU A 37 0.31 -2.75 7.22
C LEU A 37 -0.47 -2.39 8.50
N ALA A 38 -0.46 -1.13 8.90
CA ALA A 38 -1.23 -0.70 10.07
C ALA A 38 -2.74 -0.93 9.89
N PHE A 39 -3.28 -0.62 8.71
CA PHE A 39 -4.67 -0.90 8.39
C PHE A 39 -4.96 -2.39 8.32
N LEU A 40 -4.08 -3.19 7.72
CA LEU A 40 -4.24 -4.65 7.67
C LEU A 40 -4.32 -5.27 9.07
N VAL A 41 -3.41 -4.88 9.97
CA VAL A 41 -3.40 -5.38 11.34
C VAL A 41 -4.67 -4.97 12.07
N LYS A 42 -5.09 -3.70 11.96
CA LYS A 42 -6.30 -3.21 12.63
C LYS A 42 -7.58 -3.79 12.02
N GLY A 43 -7.71 -3.80 10.70
CA GLY A 43 -8.82 -4.41 9.98
C GLY A 43 -8.96 -5.89 10.31
N GLY A 44 -7.85 -6.63 10.30
CA GLY A 44 -7.82 -8.04 10.71
C GLY A 44 -8.26 -8.27 12.16
N GLN A 45 -7.80 -7.44 13.11
CA GLN A 45 -8.25 -7.49 14.51
C GLN A 45 -9.77 -7.27 14.65
N VAL A 46 -10.32 -6.35 13.86
CA VAL A 46 -11.76 -6.06 13.87
C VAL A 46 -12.55 -7.19 13.24
N SER A 47 -12.08 -7.73 12.12
CA SER A 47 -12.69 -8.89 11.45
C SER A 47 -12.72 -10.12 12.36
N ALA A 48 -11.68 -10.32 13.18
CA ALA A 48 -11.65 -11.43 14.14
C ALA A 48 -12.58 -11.22 15.36
N SER A 49 -12.86 -9.97 15.73
CA SER A 49 -13.64 -9.64 16.93
C SER A 49 -15.11 -9.30 16.66
N GLN A 50 -15.47 -8.90 15.44
CA GLN A 50 -16.82 -8.46 15.08
C GLN A 50 -17.37 -9.23 13.88
N TRP A 51 -18.52 -9.88 14.05
CA TRP A 51 -19.15 -10.73 13.03
C TRP A 51 -19.47 -9.99 11.72
N TRP A 52 -19.87 -8.71 11.80
CA TRP A 52 -20.20 -7.92 10.61
C TRP A 52 -18.95 -7.61 9.78
N ALA A 53 -17.80 -7.46 10.43
CA ALA A 53 -16.53 -7.22 9.75
C ALA A 53 -16.05 -8.50 9.06
N ALA A 54 -16.21 -9.67 9.71
CA ALA A 54 -15.96 -10.96 9.07
C ALA A 54 -16.87 -11.20 7.85
N ALA A 55 -18.15 -10.80 7.92
CA ALA A 55 -19.09 -10.91 6.81
C ALA A 55 -18.68 -10.07 5.59
N ILE A 56 -18.08 -8.89 5.82
CA ILE A 56 -17.50 -8.08 4.75
C ILE A 56 -16.23 -8.74 4.22
N GLN A 57 -15.34 -9.22 5.10
CA GLN A 57 -14.02 -9.75 4.76
C GLN A 57 -14.05 -11.05 3.94
N LEU A 58 -14.96 -11.97 4.26
CA LEU A 58 -15.07 -13.30 3.65
C LEU A 58 -15.19 -13.32 2.11
N PRO A 59 -16.10 -12.56 1.47
CA PRO A 59 -16.22 -12.54 0.02
C PRO A 59 -14.95 -12.00 -0.68
N PHE A 60 -14.24 -11.05 -0.05
CA PHE A 60 -12.99 -10.54 -0.61
C PHE A 60 -11.83 -11.51 -0.44
N LEU A 61 -11.78 -12.27 0.66
CA LEU A 61 -10.84 -13.39 0.81
C LEU A 61 -11.01 -14.42 -0.32
N LEU A 62 -12.24 -14.77 -0.67
CA LEU A 62 -12.51 -15.67 -1.80
C LEU A 62 -12.03 -15.06 -3.13
N LEU A 63 -12.26 -13.76 -3.33
CA LEU A 63 -11.75 -13.04 -4.50
C LEU A 63 -10.21 -13.01 -4.56
N GLU A 64 -9.55 -12.79 -3.43
CA GLU A 64 -8.09 -12.81 -3.30
C GLU A 64 -7.52 -14.19 -3.66
N PHE A 65 -8.12 -15.26 -3.12
CA PHE A 65 -7.74 -16.62 -3.50
C PHE A 65 -7.95 -16.89 -4.98
N ALA A 66 -9.06 -16.44 -5.55
CA ALA A 66 -9.31 -16.56 -6.99
C ALA A 66 -8.24 -15.83 -7.80
N LEU A 67 -7.92 -14.57 -7.46
CA LEU A 67 -6.89 -13.76 -8.12
C LEU A 67 -5.50 -14.42 -8.06
N ILE A 68 -5.10 -14.90 -6.88
CA ILE A 68 -3.81 -15.59 -6.70
C ILE A 68 -3.78 -16.89 -7.52
N PHE A 69 -4.90 -17.62 -7.58
CA PHE A 69 -4.97 -18.87 -8.32
C PHE A 69 -4.93 -18.65 -9.85
N THR A 70 -5.56 -17.59 -10.36
CA THR A 70 -5.64 -17.32 -11.80
C THR A 70 -4.42 -16.59 -12.35
N GLU A 71 -3.86 -15.65 -11.59
CA GLU A 71 -2.78 -14.76 -12.06
C GLU A 71 -1.42 -15.01 -11.35
N GLY A 72 -1.36 -15.95 -10.41
CA GLY A 72 -0.14 -16.29 -9.67
C GLY A 72 0.43 -15.09 -8.91
N TRP A 73 1.72 -14.81 -9.14
CA TRP A 73 2.41 -13.68 -8.50
C TRP A 73 1.87 -12.30 -8.93
N GLY A 74 1.32 -12.18 -10.14
CA GLY A 74 0.66 -10.94 -10.57
C GLY A 74 -0.62 -10.67 -9.77
N GLY A 75 -1.38 -11.73 -9.48
CA GLY A 75 -2.58 -11.68 -8.66
C GLY A 75 -2.31 -11.36 -7.19
N LEU A 76 -1.11 -11.66 -6.68
CA LEU A 76 -0.73 -11.39 -5.29
C LEU A 76 -0.67 -9.88 -4.98
N ALA A 77 -0.17 -9.07 -5.91
CA ALA A 77 -0.16 -7.61 -5.75
C ALA A 77 -1.58 -7.04 -5.71
N TRP A 78 -2.48 -7.53 -6.57
CA TRP A 78 -3.88 -7.16 -6.59
C TRP A 78 -4.62 -7.63 -5.35
N ALA A 79 -4.39 -8.87 -4.91
CA ALA A 79 -4.95 -9.43 -3.69
C ALA A 79 -4.54 -8.61 -2.46
N LEU A 80 -3.25 -8.25 -2.33
CA LEU A 80 -2.78 -7.38 -1.25
C LEU A 80 -3.44 -5.99 -1.28
N LEU A 81 -3.63 -5.41 -2.47
CA LEU A 81 -4.29 -4.12 -2.62
C LEU A 81 -5.76 -4.19 -2.20
N VAL A 82 -6.49 -5.23 -2.64
CA VAL A 82 -7.87 -5.50 -2.20
C VAL A 82 -7.91 -5.66 -0.67
N GLN A 83 -6.98 -6.43 -0.11
CA GLN A 83 -6.94 -6.71 1.31
C GLN A 83 -6.71 -5.45 2.16
N VAL A 84 -5.83 -4.55 1.70
CA VAL A 84 -5.63 -3.23 2.33
C VAL A 84 -6.90 -2.39 2.24
N LEU A 85 -7.55 -2.33 1.06
CA LEU A 85 -8.78 -1.55 0.88
C LEU A 85 -9.92 -2.04 1.78
N VAL A 86 -10.15 -3.34 1.85
CA VAL A 86 -11.18 -3.95 2.71
C VAL A 86 -10.88 -3.66 4.17
N SER A 87 -9.61 -3.78 4.58
CA SER A 87 -9.18 -3.46 5.95
C SER A 87 -9.41 -1.99 6.30
N VAL A 88 -9.15 -1.07 5.35
CA VAL A 88 -9.45 0.37 5.50
C VAL A 88 -10.95 0.61 5.66
N ILE A 89 -11.79 -0.05 4.86
CA ILE A 89 -13.26 0.08 4.96
C ILE A 89 -13.74 -0.40 6.33
N ILE A 90 -13.29 -1.57 6.78
CA ILE A 90 -13.66 -2.15 8.07
C ILE A 90 -13.23 -1.24 9.21
N PHE A 91 -11.99 -0.73 9.18
CA PHE A 91 -11.49 0.20 10.18
C PHE A 91 -12.32 1.49 10.25
N ASN A 92 -12.66 2.08 9.10
CA ASN A 92 -13.47 3.30 9.06
C ASN A 92 -14.90 3.06 9.54
N LEU A 93 -15.52 1.94 9.16
CA LEU A 93 -16.85 1.57 9.67
C LEU A 93 -16.84 1.36 11.18
N GLN A 94 -15.81 0.72 11.72
CA GLN A 94 -15.64 0.58 13.16
C GLN A 94 -15.52 1.95 13.84
N ARG A 95 -14.72 2.86 13.29
CA ARG A 95 -14.56 4.23 13.82
C ARG A 95 -15.87 5.01 13.80
N ILE A 96 -16.65 4.91 12.72
CA ILE A 96 -17.97 5.54 12.62
C ILE A 96 -18.92 4.96 13.67
N LYS A 97 -18.95 3.63 13.84
CA LYS A 97 -19.77 2.97 14.84
C LYS A 97 -19.40 3.40 16.26
N ALA A 98 -18.09 3.51 16.55
CA ALA A 98 -17.60 3.98 17.85
C ALA A 98 -17.98 5.44 18.13
N ASN A 99 -18.03 6.31 17.12
CA ASN A 99 -18.40 7.73 17.26
C ASN A 99 -19.92 7.99 17.33
N ARG A 100 -20.76 6.98 17.05
CA ARG A 100 -22.23 7.08 17.14
C ARG A 100 -22.77 6.61 18.50
N HIS A 101 -21.91 6.09 19.37
CA HIS A 101 -22.20 5.73 20.75
C HIS A 101 -21.55 6.75 21.69
#